data_AF-A0A3R8YK43-F1
#
_entry.id   AF-A0A3R8YK43-F1
#
_cell.length_a   1.000
_cell.length_b   1.000
_cell.length_c   1.000
_cell.angle_alpha   90.00
_cell.angle_beta   90.00
_cell.angle_gamma   90.00
#
_symmetry.space_group_name_H-M   'P 1'
#
loop_
_entity.id
_entity.type
_entity.pdbx_description
1 polymer ?
#
loop_
_entity_poly.entity_id
_entity_poly.type
_entity_poly.pdbx_seq_one_letter_code
_entity_poly.pdbx_strand_id
1 'polypeptide(L)'
;MPTLVWSDALSLSMPVMDHTHEEFVDLLALVEQADDSTLLARWQTLIEHTEDHFGREDDWMRATGFAPGNCHTTQHTVVLEVMRDSARRGSQGELDWVRRIAAELADWFPNHAQTMDAGLALHLKSVGYDPVTGELEAPSALPAQAITGCGSSSCHDKTAANDTQAPQRTEAANEPLPEGESLV
;
A
#
# COMPACT_ATOMS: atom_id res chain seq x y z
N MET A 1 -20.45 19.98 0.94
CA MET A 1 -20.70 18.52 0.99
C MET A 1 -19.35 17.86 1.07
N PRO A 2 -19.16 16.86 1.93
CA PRO A 2 -17.89 16.16 2.02
C PRO A 2 -17.58 15.44 0.71
N THR A 3 -16.31 15.41 0.32
CA THR A 3 -15.85 14.80 -0.94
C THR A 3 -15.91 13.28 -0.87
N LEU A 4 -15.60 12.72 0.30
CA LEU A 4 -15.67 11.30 0.60
C LEU A 4 -16.78 11.03 1.61
N VAL A 5 -17.61 10.02 1.34
CA VAL A 5 -18.69 9.57 2.22
C VAL A 5 -18.59 8.06 2.36
N TRP A 6 -18.69 7.57 3.60
CA TRP A 6 -18.66 6.14 3.84
C TRP A 6 -19.82 5.43 3.13
N SER A 7 -19.55 4.24 2.62
CA SER A 7 -20.56 3.35 2.05
C SER A 7 -20.07 1.91 2.10
N ASP A 8 -20.99 0.96 1.95
CA ASP A 8 -20.67 -0.47 1.90
C ASP A 8 -19.64 -0.83 0.82
N ALA A 9 -19.44 0.02 -0.19
CA ALA A 9 -18.41 -0.15 -1.22
C ALA A 9 -16.96 -0.02 -0.69
N LEU A 10 -16.77 0.57 0.48
CA LEU A 10 -15.47 0.67 1.16
C LEU A 10 -15.26 -0.41 2.22
N SER A 11 -16.29 -1.18 2.58
CA SER A 11 -16.16 -2.26 3.56
C SER A 11 -15.28 -3.38 3.02
N LEU A 12 -14.34 -3.82 3.86
CA LEU A 12 -13.43 -4.94 3.62
C LEU A 12 -13.91 -6.22 4.33
N SER A 13 -15.12 -6.17 4.88
CA SER A 13 -15.72 -7.23 5.71
C SER A 13 -14.79 -7.62 6.87
N MET A 14 -14.12 -6.63 7.46
CA MET A 14 -13.20 -6.79 8.59
C MET A 14 -13.55 -5.71 9.62
N PRO A 15 -14.45 -5.99 10.59
CA PRO A 15 -15.10 -4.94 11.38
C PRO A 15 -14.16 -3.95 12.08
N VAL A 16 -12.99 -4.40 12.55
CA VAL A 16 -12.00 -3.53 13.21
C VAL A 16 -11.37 -2.53 12.23
N MET A 17 -11.08 -2.99 11.01
CA MET A 17 -10.52 -2.18 9.94
C MET A 17 -11.59 -1.24 9.37
N ASP A 18 -12.78 -1.76 9.08
CA ASP A 18 -13.92 -0.99 8.57
C ASP A 18 -14.29 0.15 9.54
N HIS A 19 -14.34 -0.12 10.85
CA HIS A 19 -14.61 0.92 11.84
C HIS A 19 -13.55 2.03 11.84
N THR A 20 -12.28 1.64 11.73
CA THR A 20 -11.17 2.61 11.64
C THR A 20 -11.27 3.44 10.36
N HIS A 21 -11.66 2.83 9.24
CA HIS A 21 -11.86 3.53 7.98
C HIS A 21 -13.06 4.49 8.02
N GLU A 22 -14.15 4.10 8.68
CA GLU A 22 -15.31 4.99 8.94
C GLU A 22 -14.88 6.24 9.71
N GLU A 23 -14.13 6.06 10.81
CA GLU A 23 -13.61 7.17 11.60
C GLU A 23 -12.72 8.11 10.76
N PHE A 24 -11.86 7.56 9.90
CA PHE A 24 -11.03 8.36 8.99
C PHE A 24 -11.88 9.23 8.06
N VAL A 25 -12.92 8.65 7.44
CA VAL A 25 -13.84 9.38 6.55
C VAL A 25 -14.57 10.48 7.30
N ASP A 26 -15.05 10.20 8.51
CA ASP A 26 -15.74 11.19 9.34
C ASP A 26 -14.82 12.35 9.74
N LEU A 27 -13.58 12.05 10.18
CA LEU A 27 -12.59 13.07 10.54
C LEU A 27 -12.19 13.92 9.33
N LEU A 28 -12.01 13.31 8.17
CA LEU A 28 -11.72 14.02 6.93
C LEU A 28 -12.87 14.97 6.54
N ALA A 29 -14.12 14.52 6.67
CA ALA A 29 -15.29 15.37 6.45
C ALA A 29 -15.33 16.56 7.42
N LEU A 30 -14.88 16.40 8.67
CA LEU A 30 -14.76 17.51 9.62
C LEU A 30 -13.68 18.51 9.21
N VAL A 31 -12.55 18.05 8.67
CA VAL A 31 -11.49 18.92 8.12
C VAL A 31 -12.01 19.75 6.94
N GLU A 32 -12.69 19.12 5.99
CA GLU A 32 -13.25 19.81 4.81
C GLU A 32 -14.27 20.89 5.19
N GLN A 33 -15.02 20.66 6.26
CA GLN A 33 -16.03 21.59 6.78
C GLN A 33 -15.46 22.62 7.77
N ALA A 34 -14.16 22.56 8.08
CA ALA A 34 -13.54 23.44 9.05
C ALA A 34 -13.41 24.87 8.51
N ASP A 35 -13.74 25.85 9.35
CA ASP A 35 -13.28 27.23 9.13
C ASP A 35 -11.79 27.35 9.47
N ASP A 36 -11.20 28.48 9.12
CA ASP A 36 -9.76 28.72 9.33
C ASP A 36 -9.35 28.65 10.80
N SER A 37 -10.26 28.96 11.72
CA SER A 37 -10.00 28.95 13.17
C SER A 37 -9.91 27.53 13.75
N THR A 38 -10.56 26.55 13.10
CA THR A 38 -10.65 25.16 13.56
C THR A 38 -9.88 24.18 12.69
N LEU A 39 -9.46 24.59 11.49
CA LEU A 39 -8.81 23.73 10.49
C LEU A 39 -7.59 22.98 11.05
N LEU A 40 -6.63 23.69 11.64
CA LEU A 40 -5.39 23.07 12.11
C LEU A 40 -5.63 22.08 13.26
N ALA A 41 -6.59 22.37 14.14
CA ALA A 41 -6.93 21.47 15.24
C ALA A 41 -7.56 20.17 14.71
N ARG A 42 -8.51 20.27 13.77
CA ARG A 42 -9.14 19.09 13.15
C ARG A 42 -8.15 18.30 12.29
N TRP A 43 -7.25 19.00 11.59
CA TRP A 43 -6.19 18.37 10.81
C TRP A 43 -5.25 17.55 11.72
N GLN A 44 -4.89 18.09 12.88
CA GLN A 44 -4.07 17.39 13.85
C GLN A 44 -4.77 16.12 14.38
N THR A 45 -6.07 16.19 14.69
CA THR A 45 -6.86 15.00 15.06
C THR A 45 -6.88 13.95 13.95
N LEU A 46 -7.02 14.36 12.69
CA LEU A 46 -6.95 13.43 11.56
C LEU A 46 -5.55 12.79 11.44
N ILE A 47 -4.46 13.55 11.64
CA ILE A 47 -3.09 12.99 11.64
C ILE A 47 -2.95 11.91 12.72
N GLU A 48 -3.36 12.21 13.95
CA GLU A 48 -3.26 11.26 15.08
C GLU A 48 -4.04 9.98 14.81
N HIS A 49 -5.26 10.10 14.27
CA HIS A 49 -6.05 8.94 13.87
C HIS A 49 -5.38 8.13 12.76
N THR A 50 -4.86 8.78 11.72
CA THR A 50 -4.16 8.11 10.61
C THR A 50 -2.88 7.42 11.08
N GLU A 51 -2.15 8.00 12.04
CA GLU A 51 -0.97 7.38 12.64
C GLU A 51 -1.32 6.08 13.38
N ASP A 52 -2.38 6.10 14.20
CA ASP A 52 -2.87 4.93 14.92
C ASP A 52 -3.49 3.88 13.98
N HIS A 53 -4.16 4.32 12.92
CA HIS A 53 -4.66 3.45 11.85
C HIS A 53 -3.51 2.72 11.16
N PHE A 54 -2.58 3.44 10.53
CA PHE A 54 -1.48 2.84 9.79
C PHE A 54 -0.56 2.02 10.69
N GLY A 55 -0.33 2.45 11.93
CA GLY A 55 0.48 1.69 12.90
C GLY A 55 -0.11 0.31 13.20
N ARG A 56 -1.43 0.21 13.37
CA ARG A 56 -2.11 -1.07 13.59
C ARG A 56 -1.95 -2.00 12.38
N GLU A 57 -2.17 -1.49 11.18
CA GLU A 57 -2.03 -2.29 9.95
C GLU A 57 -0.58 -2.72 9.70
N ASP A 58 0.39 -1.84 9.94
CA ASP A 58 1.82 -2.15 9.84
C ASP A 58 2.24 -3.24 10.83
N ASP A 59 1.67 -3.23 12.05
CA ASP A 59 1.90 -4.27 13.05
C ASP A 59 1.26 -5.60 12.64
N TRP A 60 0.04 -5.58 12.07
CA TRP A 60 -0.60 -6.78 11.52
C TRP A 60 0.20 -7.38 10.36
N MET A 61 0.66 -6.54 9.44
CA MET A 61 1.55 -6.94 8.34
C MET A 61 2.82 -7.61 8.86
N ARG A 62 3.49 -6.98 9.82
CA ARG A 62 4.72 -7.53 10.43
C ARG A 62 4.46 -8.86 11.14
N ALA A 63 3.38 -8.95 11.91
CA ALA A 63 3.02 -10.14 12.66
C ALA A 63 2.67 -11.33 11.76
N THR A 64 2.19 -11.06 10.55
CA THR A 64 1.68 -12.09 9.63
C THR A 64 2.56 -12.36 8.41
N GLY A 65 3.79 -11.82 8.40
CA GLY A 65 4.84 -12.24 7.46
C GLY A 65 5.09 -11.32 6.27
N PHE A 66 4.64 -10.07 6.31
CA PHE A 66 5.05 -9.07 5.32
C PHE A 66 6.51 -8.67 5.51
N ALA A 67 7.19 -8.40 4.40
CA ALA A 67 8.58 -7.98 4.42
C ALA A 67 8.72 -6.57 5.05
N PRO A 68 9.82 -6.31 5.78
CA PRO A 68 10.19 -4.95 6.14
C PRO A 68 10.31 -4.08 4.88
N GLY A 69 9.77 -2.87 4.92
CA GLY A 69 9.80 -1.97 3.76
C GLY A 69 8.95 -2.45 2.60
N ASN A 70 7.93 -3.28 2.84
CA ASN A 70 6.91 -3.55 1.83
C ASN A 70 6.26 -2.22 1.40
N CYS A 71 5.72 -2.21 0.19
CA CYS A 71 5.17 -1.00 -0.41
C CYS A 71 3.91 -0.46 0.28
N HIS A 72 3.14 -1.30 0.99
CA HIS A 72 1.98 -0.83 1.77
C HIS A 72 2.45 0.07 2.92
N THR A 73 3.36 -0.42 3.76
CA THR A 73 4.02 0.38 4.82
C THR A 73 4.76 1.60 4.26
N THR A 74 5.32 1.49 3.05
CA THR A 74 5.97 2.63 2.38
C THR A 74 4.96 3.72 2.01
N GLN A 75 3.79 3.36 1.49
CA GLN A 75 2.71 4.32 1.20
C GLN A 75 2.23 5.00 2.49
N HIS A 76 2.03 4.24 3.57
CA HIS A 76 1.69 4.80 4.90
C HIS A 76 2.69 5.87 5.34
N THR A 77 3.99 5.57 5.23
CA THR A 77 5.06 6.50 5.60
C THR A 77 4.99 7.78 4.78
N VAL A 78 4.88 7.67 3.46
CA VAL A 78 4.81 8.83 2.56
C VAL A 78 3.58 9.70 2.83
N VAL A 79 2.42 9.09 3.03
CA VAL A 79 1.17 9.82 3.33
C VAL A 79 1.32 10.60 4.65
N LEU A 80 1.81 9.97 5.71
CA LEU A 80 2.03 10.65 7.00
C LEU A 80 3.06 11.77 6.91
N GLU A 81 4.13 11.61 6.14
CA GLU A 81 5.10 12.67 5.89
C GLU A 81 4.46 13.89 5.21
N VAL A 82 3.64 13.67 4.20
CA VAL A 82 2.90 14.73 3.50
C VAL A 82 1.90 15.42 4.45
N MET A 83 1.17 14.65 5.25
CA MET A 83 0.22 15.21 6.22
C MET A 83 0.92 16.08 7.27
N ARG A 84 2.06 15.63 7.81
CA ARG A 84 2.86 16.38 8.78
C ARG A 84 3.53 17.63 8.17
N ASP A 85 4.00 17.55 6.92
CA ASP A 85 4.47 18.75 6.18
C ASP A 85 3.35 19.77 6.02
N SER A 86 2.15 19.32 5.68
CA SER A 86 1.01 20.22 5.53
C SER A 86 0.61 20.88 6.85
N ALA A 87 0.68 20.18 7.99
CA ALA A 87 0.45 20.77 9.32
C ALA A 87 1.49 21.86 9.63
N ARG A 88 2.77 21.60 9.33
CA ARG A 88 3.85 22.58 9.50
C ARG A 88 3.60 23.84 8.67
N ARG A 89 3.26 23.71 7.39
CA ARG A 89 2.93 24.85 6.52
C ARG A 89 1.67 25.57 6.97
N GLY A 90 0.65 24.83 7.39
CA GLY A 90 -0.57 25.38 7.97
C GLY A 90 -0.29 26.27 9.18
N SER A 91 0.62 25.85 10.07
CA SER A 91 1.05 26.68 11.22
C SER A 91 1.75 27.99 10.84
N GLN A 92 2.23 28.08 9.60
CA GLN A 92 2.87 29.28 9.02
C GLN A 92 1.86 30.15 8.25
N GLY A 93 0.57 29.79 8.26
CA GLY A 93 -0.51 30.51 7.61
C GLY A 93 -0.92 29.96 6.23
N GLU A 94 -0.28 28.89 5.74
CA GLU A 94 -0.64 28.25 4.46
C GLU A 94 -1.84 27.30 4.61
N LEU A 95 -3.00 27.84 5.04
CA LEU A 95 -4.21 27.04 5.29
C LEU A 95 -4.77 26.38 4.02
N ASP A 96 -4.66 27.06 2.87
CA ASP A 96 -5.08 26.52 1.58
C ASP A 96 -4.30 25.25 1.20
N TRP A 97 -3.04 25.14 1.65
CA TRP A 97 -2.24 23.93 1.43
C TRP A 97 -2.80 22.75 2.22
N VAL A 98 -3.19 22.95 3.48
CA VAL A 98 -3.84 21.91 4.30
C VAL A 98 -5.14 21.44 3.65
N ARG A 99 -5.97 22.37 3.18
CA ARG A 99 -7.24 22.04 2.48
C ARG A 99 -7.00 21.25 1.20
N ARG A 100 -5.95 21.60 0.45
CA ARG A 100 -5.56 20.83 -0.74
C ARG A 100 -5.16 19.41 -0.38
N ILE A 101 -4.31 19.22 0.62
CA ILE A 101 -3.88 17.86 1.02
C ILE A 101 -5.07 17.05 1.54
N ALA A 102 -6.02 17.65 2.24
CA ALA A 102 -7.26 16.97 2.63
C ALA A 102 -8.05 16.47 1.40
N ALA A 103 -8.17 17.27 0.34
CA ALA A 103 -8.84 16.84 -0.89
C ALA A 103 -8.08 15.69 -1.60
N GLU A 104 -6.74 15.76 -1.67
CA GLU A 104 -5.94 14.68 -2.27
C GLU A 104 -6.03 13.38 -1.45
N LEU A 105 -6.17 13.46 -0.12
CA LEU A 105 -6.45 12.30 0.73
C LEU A 105 -7.81 11.67 0.43
N ALA A 106 -8.85 12.49 0.19
CA ALA A 106 -10.18 12.02 -0.16
C ALA A 106 -10.16 11.22 -1.48
N ASP A 107 -9.34 11.64 -2.44
CA ASP A 107 -9.15 10.95 -3.72
C ASP A 107 -8.29 9.67 -3.59
N TRP A 108 -7.25 9.71 -2.75
CA TRP A 108 -6.32 8.59 -2.57
C TRP A 108 -6.91 7.41 -1.78
N PHE A 109 -7.61 7.72 -0.68
CA PHE A 109 -8.02 6.72 0.31
C PHE A 109 -8.87 5.57 -0.25
N PRO A 110 -9.91 5.80 -1.08
CA PRO A 110 -10.73 4.71 -1.62
C PRO A 110 -9.93 3.67 -2.40
N ASN A 111 -8.95 4.12 -3.18
CA ASN A 111 -8.09 3.21 -3.94
C ASN A 111 -7.15 2.43 -3.02
N HIS A 112 -6.56 3.09 -2.01
CA HIS A 112 -5.71 2.42 -1.03
C HIS A 112 -6.48 1.32 -0.28
N ALA A 113 -7.65 1.68 0.27
CA ALA A 113 -8.51 0.76 1.01
C ALA A 113 -8.92 -0.45 0.16
N GLN A 114 -9.38 -0.22 -1.07
CA GLN A 114 -9.87 -1.29 -1.95
C GLN A 114 -8.77 -2.13 -2.61
N THR A 115 -7.49 -1.77 -2.47
CA THR A 115 -6.38 -2.52 -3.07
C THR A 115 -5.44 -3.11 -2.02
N MET A 116 -4.78 -2.27 -1.24
CA MET A 116 -3.76 -2.71 -0.28
C MET A 116 -4.41 -3.21 1.01
N ASP A 117 -5.32 -2.43 1.60
CA ASP A 117 -5.99 -2.83 2.86
C ASP A 117 -6.91 -4.03 2.62
N ALA A 118 -7.60 -4.09 1.48
CA ALA A 118 -8.37 -5.26 1.06
C ALA A 118 -7.48 -6.53 0.98
N GLY A 119 -6.27 -6.40 0.43
CA GLY A 119 -5.30 -7.48 0.37
C GLY A 119 -4.85 -7.94 1.76
N LEU A 120 -4.58 -6.99 2.67
CA LEU A 120 -4.26 -7.27 4.06
C LEU A 120 -5.44 -7.96 4.77
N ALA A 121 -6.66 -7.45 4.65
CA ALA A 121 -7.85 -8.04 5.26
C ALA A 121 -8.09 -9.49 4.82
N LEU A 122 -7.90 -9.79 3.53
CA LEU A 122 -7.98 -11.16 3.00
C LEU A 122 -6.88 -12.05 3.59
N HIS A 123 -5.65 -11.54 3.69
CA HIS A 123 -4.53 -12.24 4.30
C HIS A 123 -4.79 -12.59 5.77
N LEU A 124 -5.20 -11.61 6.58
CA LEU A 124 -5.51 -11.81 8.01
C LEU A 124 -6.58 -12.89 8.21
N LYS A 125 -7.65 -12.86 7.40
CA LYS A 125 -8.68 -13.92 7.41
C LYS A 125 -8.11 -15.29 7.05
N SER A 126 -7.21 -15.35 6.06
CA SER A 126 -6.63 -16.61 5.58
C SER A 126 -5.72 -17.30 6.60
N VAL A 127 -5.04 -16.52 7.45
CA VAL A 127 -4.13 -17.06 8.49
C VAL A 127 -4.80 -17.16 9.86
N GLY A 128 -6.09 -16.78 9.97
CA GLY A 128 -6.84 -16.78 11.23
C GLY A 128 -6.24 -15.82 12.25
N TYR A 129 -5.81 -14.64 11.81
CA TYR A 129 -5.30 -13.58 12.70
C TYR A 129 -6.46 -12.79 13.29
N ASP A 130 -6.51 -12.67 14.61
CA ASP A 130 -7.44 -11.78 15.30
C ASP A 130 -6.83 -10.36 15.41
N PRO A 131 -7.37 -9.36 14.70
CA PRO A 131 -6.84 -7.99 14.71
C PRO A 131 -7.02 -7.26 16.05
N VAL A 132 -7.84 -7.77 16.97
CA VAL A 132 -8.05 -7.20 18.30
C VAL A 132 -7.02 -7.72 19.30
N THR A 133 -6.80 -9.04 19.31
CA THR A 133 -5.96 -9.71 20.32
C THR A 133 -4.53 -9.95 19.84
N GLY A 134 -4.32 -9.97 18.52
CA GLY A 134 -3.06 -10.34 17.89
C GLY A 134 -2.79 -11.84 17.86
N GLU A 135 -3.77 -12.67 18.22
CA GLU A 135 -3.63 -14.12 18.23
C GLU A 135 -3.73 -14.72 16.81
N LEU A 136 -2.97 -15.79 16.57
CA LEU A 136 -3.02 -16.59 15.35
C LEU A 136 -3.65 -17.94 15.66
N GLU A 137 -4.82 -18.21 15.08
CA GLU A 137 -5.48 -19.52 15.22
C GLU A 137 -4.67 -20.65 14.57
N ALA A 138 -3.94 -20.35 13.49
CA ALA A 138 -3.15 -21.32 12.74
C ALA A 138 -1.74 -20.79 12.41
N PRO A 139 -0.77 -20.84 13.33
CA PRO A 139 0.61 -20.37 13.09
C PRO A 139 1.30 -21.05 11.90
N SER A 140 0.91 -22.28 11.57
CA SER A 140 1.41 -23.01 10.39
C SER A 140 0.88 -22.49 9.05
N ALA A 141 -0.13 -21.61 9.06
CA ALA A 141 -0.68 -20.96 7.87
C ALA A 141 0.12 -19.73 7.45
N LEU A 142 1.07 -19.27 8.28
CA LEU A 142 1.96 -18.16 7.92
C LEU A 142 2.80 -18.50 6.69
N PRO A 143 3.07 -17.50 5.83
CA PRO A 143 3.83 -17.73 4.61
C PRO A 143 5.27 -18.11 4.94
N ALA A 144 5.80 -19.11 4.24
CA ALA A 144 7.18 -19.58 4.42
C ALA A 144 8.24 -18.57 3.91
N GLN A 145 7.84 -17.64 3.05
CA GLN A 145 8.67 -16.53 2.56
C GLN A 145 7.95 -15.21 2.82
N ALA A 146 8.71 -14.14 3.04
CA ALA A 146 8.12 -12.84 3.32
C ALA A 146 7.31 -12.30 2.13
N ILE A 147 6.15 -11.70 2.41
CA ILE A 147 5.30 -11.08 1.39
C ILE A 147 5.93 -9.74 0.99
N THR A 148 6.33 -9.62 -0.27
CA THR A 148 6.98 -8.41 -0.83
C THR A 148 6.12 -7.68 -1.86
N GLY A 149 4.98 -8.26 -2.28
CA GLY A 149 4.13 -7.72 -3.34
C GLY A 149 3.20 -6.60 -2.87
N CYS A 150 2.88 -5.68 -3.78
CA CYS A 150 2.08 -4.46 -3.50
C CYS A 150 0.57 -4.60 -3.67
N GLY A 151 0.06 -5.81 -3.91
CA GLY A 151 -1.37 -6.07 -4.11
C GLY A 151 -2.00 -5.42 -5.35
N SER A 152 -1.38 -4.39 -5.93
CA SER A 152 -1.84 -3.65 -7.11
C SER A 152 -0.79 -3.66 -8.22
N SER A 153 -1.24 -3.85 -9.45
CA SER A 153 -0.43 -3.85 -10.67
C SER A 153 0.16 -2.48 -11.05
N SER A 154 0.21 -1.50 -10.13
CA SER A 154 0.50 -0.10 -10.44
C SER A 154 1.75 0.47 -9.74
N CYS A 155 2.52 -0.33 -9.02
CA CYS A 155 3.86 0.08 -8.62
C CYS A 155 4.81 -0.21 -9.79
N HIS A 156 5.15 0.80 -10.57
CA HIS A 156 6.25 0.70 -11.54
C HIS A 156 7.56 0.53 -10.77
N ASP A 157 8.02 -0.71 -10.62
CA ASP A 157 9.42 -0.98 -10.27
C ASP A 157 10.30 -0.55 -11.44
N LYS A 158 10.86 0.66 -11.36
CA LYS A 158 12.09 0.98 -12.11
C LYS A 158 13.30 0.47 -11.33
N THR A 159 13.46 -0.84 -11.17
CA THR A 159 14.79 -1.44 -10.94
C THR A 159 14.76 -2.97 -11.05
N ALA A 160 15.00 -3.46 -12.27
CA ALA A 160 15.86 -4.62 -12.50
C ALA A 160 16.38 -4.55 -13.94
N ALA A 161 17.21 -3.54 -14.21
CA ALA A 161 18.07 -3.54 -15.39
C ALA A 161 19.40 -4.22 -15.03
N ASN A 162 19.70 -5.27 -15.80
CA ASN A 162 21.01 -5.86 -16.06
C ASN A 162 21.75 -6.60 -14.93
N ASP A 163 21.90 -7.93 -15.06
CA ASP A 163 22.93 -8.53 -15.93
C ASP A 163 22.92 -10.05 -15.77
N THR A 164 22.81 -10.80 -16.87
CA THR A 164 23.73 -11.89 -17.27
C THR A 164 23.20 -12.51 -18.56
N GLN A 165 23.72 -12.08 -19.70
CA GLN A 165 23.76 -12.95 -20.88
C GLN A 165 25.11 -12.77 -21.57
N ALA A 166 26.03 -13.68 -21.26
CA ALA A 166 27.28 -13.84 -22.00
C ALA A 166 26.98 -14.25 -23.46
N PRO A 167 27.80 -13.80 -24.44
CA PRO A 167 27.56 -14.10 -25.84
C PRO A 167 27.87 -15.57 -26.14
N GLN A 168 26.88 -16.30 -26.64
CA GLN A 168 27.08 -17.66 -27.16
C GLN A 168 27.86 -17.58 -28.48
N ARG A 169 29.06 -18.17 -28.48
CA ARG A 169 29.76 -18.57 -29.71
C ARG A 169 28.91 -19.62 -30.42
N THR A 170 28.52 -19.36 -31.65
CA THR A 170 28.02 -20.38 -32.56
C THR A 170 29.19 -21.25 -33.00
N GLU A 171 29.25 -22.48 -32.52
CA GLU A 171 30.10 -23.55 -33.06
C GLU A 171 29.63 -23.90 -34.47
N ALA A 172 30.57 -23.84 -35.41
CA ALA A 172 30.39 -24.27 -36.78
C ALA A 172 30.30 -25.80 -36.84
N ALA A 173 29.23 -26.29 -37.45
CA ALA A 173 29.05 -27.70 -37.79
C ALA A 173 30.17 -28.15 -38.74
N ASN A 174 30.88 -29.20 -38.35
CA ASN A 174 31.84 -29.92 -39.15
C ASN A 174 31.28 -31.32 -39.37
N GLU A 175 30.67 -31.58 -40.52
CA GLU A 175 30.42 -32.94 -41.01
C GLU A 175 30.84 -33.05 -42.49
N PRO A 176 31.34 -34.22 -42.92
CA PRO A 176 32.24 -34.33 -44.05
C PRO A 176 31.54 -34.64 -45.39
N LEU A 177 32.18 -34.23 -46.48
CA LEU A 177 31.84 -34.55 -47.86
C LEU A 177 31.96 -36.07 -48.13
N PRO A 178 31.02 -36.71 -48.85
CA PRO A 178 31.27 -38.02 -49.42
C PRO A 178 32.07 -37.91 -50.73
N GLU A 179 33.09 -38.77 -50.83
CA GLU A 179 33.89 -39.01 -52.02
C GLU A 179 33.05 -39.62 -53.16
N GLY A 180 33.47 -39.34 -54.39
CA GLY A 180 32.73 -39.68 -55.60
C GLY A 180 32.79 -41.16 -56.01
N GLU A 181 31.77 -41.57 -56.76
CA GLU A 181 31.83 -42.69 -57.70
C GLU A 181 31.13 -42.32 -59.02
N SER A 182 31.67 -42.91 -60.09
CA SER A 182 31.53 -42.64 -61.52
C SER A 182 30.27 -43.27 -62.17
N LEU A 183 30.11 -43.06 -63.49
CA LEU A 183 29.14 -43.62 -64.47
C LEU A 183 27.87 -42.74 -64.63
N VAL A 184 27.53 -42.17 -65.80
CA VAL A 184 27.70 -42.54 -67.23
C VAL A 184 27.79 -41.26 -68.07
#